data_AF-A0A914KPN0-F1
#
_entry.id   AF-A0A914KPN0-F1
#
_cell.length_a   1.000
_cell.length_b   1.000
_cell.length_c   1.000
_cell.angle_alpha   90.00
_cell.angle_beta   90.00
_cell.angle_gamma   90.00
#
_symmetry.space_group_name_H-M   'P 1'
#
loop_
_entity.id
_entity.type
_entity.pdbx_description
1 polymer ?
#
loop_
_entity_poly.entity_id
_entity_poly.type
_entity_poly.pdbx_seq_one_letter_code
_entity_poly.pdbx_strand_id
1 'polypeptide(L)'
;MVKAASIGARSQSARTYLEKHFDEYANSTDQKNVIRHALLALKETLQTNTKLDENNTAIAIVGKRCKFGCLPSEQVKEIIASLNNNQAPEPMQL
;
A
#
# COMPACT_ATOMS: atom_id res chain seq x y z
N MET A 1 -18.44 -12.33 3.33
CA MET A 1 -17.74 -11.87 2.12
C MET A 1 -16.49 -11.12 2.56
N VAL A 2 -15.31 -11.63 2.23
CA VAL A 2 -14.04 -10.95 2.55
C VAL A 2 -13.89 -9.77 1.60
N LYS A 3 -13.76 -8.55 2.12
CA LYS A 3 -13.66 -7.32 1.32
C LYS A 3 -12.21 -6.82 1.17
N ALA A 4 -11.32 -7.21 2.08
CA ALA A 4 -9.87 -7.05 1.99
C ALA A 4 -9.19 -8.20 2.73
N ALA A 5 -8.02 -8.63 2.26
CA ALA A 5 -7.26 -9.74 2.84
C ALA A 5 -5.77 -9.46 2.81
N SER A 6 -5.05 -9.97 3.81
CA SER A 6 -3.59 -9.98 3.87
C SER A 6 -3.11 -11.39 4.23
N ILE A 7 -1.99 -11.80 3.63
CA ILE A 7 -1.44 -13.17 3.77
C ILE A 7 0.08 -13.05 3.98
N GLY A 8 0.64 -13.86 4.88
CA GLY A 8 2.08 -13.90 5.15
C GLY A 8 2.43 -13.89 6.64
N ALA A 9 3.72 -14.02 6.96
CA ALA A 9 4.24 -14.18 8.32
C ALA A 9 3.95 -13.00 9.27
N ARG A 10 3.69 -11.80 8.72
CA ARG A 10 3.35 -10.58 9.48
C ARG A 10 2.07 -9.94 8.98
N SER A 11 1.15 -10.73 8.42
CA SER A 11 -0.06 -10.19 7.79
C SER A 11 -1.09 -9.64 8.79
N GLN A 12 -0.95 -9.91 10.08
CA GLN A 12 -1.88 -9.45 11.11
C GLN A 12 -1.90 -7.92 11.22
N SER A 13 -0.74 -7.24 11.18
CA SER A 13 -0.70 -5.76 11.24
C SER A 13 -1.34 -5.12 10.02
N ALA A 14 -1.09 -5.65 8.82
CA ALA A 14 -1.79 -5.26 7.60
C ALA A 14 -3.32 -5.46 7.73
N ARG A 15 -3.76 -6.58 8.30
CA ARG A 15 -5.18 -6.87 8.49
C ARG A 15 -5.82 -5.86 9.43
N THR A 16 -5.18 -5.55 10.55
CA THR A 16 -5.65 -4.53 11.51
C THR A 16 -5.76 -3.16 10.85
N TYR A 17 -4.79 -2.76 10.02
CA TYR A 17 -4.88 -1.53 9.23
C TYR A 17 -6.08 -1.53 8.29
N LEU A 18 -6.26 -2.62 7.52
CA LEU A 18 -7.36 -2.76 6.57
C LEU A 18 -8.72 -2.76 7.26
N GLU A 19 -8.86 -3.39 8.43
CA GLU A 19 -10.09 -3.40 9.23
C GLU A 19 -10.41 -2.01 9.76
N LYS A 20 -9.41 -1.26 10.25
CA LYS A 20 -9.57 0.09 10.79
C LYS A 20 -9.98 1.13 9.74
N HIS A 21 -9.40 1.04 8.55
CA HIS A 21 -9.60 2.01 7.46
C HIS A 21 -10.60 1.52 6.40
N PHE A 22 -11.38 0.49 6.72
CA PHE A 22 -12.27 -0.19 5.78
C PHE A 22 -13.20 0.78 5.04
N ASP A 23 -13.85 1.69 5.76
CA ASP A 23 -14.83 2.63 5.18
C ASP A 23 -14.20 3.65 4.23
N GLU A 24 -12.90 3.93 4.37
CA GLU A 24 -12.17 4.92 3.58
C GLU A 24 -11.84 4.41 2.16
N TYR A 25 -11.58 3.10 2.00
CA TYR A 25 -11.24 2.52 0.71
C TYR A 25 -12.35 1.66 0.08
N ALA A 26 -13.26 1.09 0.87
CA ALA A 26 -14.24 0.12 0.37
C ALA A 26 -15.24 0.72 -0.64
N ASN A 27 -15.56 2.00 -0.49
CA ASN A 27 -16.48 2.73 -1.37
C ASN A 27 -15.72 3.71 -2.29
N SER A 28 -14.39 3.67 -2.30
CA SER A 28 -13.59 4.60 -3.08
C SER A 28 -13.66 4.26 -4.57
N THR A 29 -14.01 5.24 -5.39
CA THR A 29 -13.96 5.14 -6.86
C THR A 29 -12.60 5.56 -7.42
N ASP A 30 -11.72 6.11 -6.57
CA ASP A 30 -10.38 6.52 -6.94
C ASP A 30 -9.39 5.36 -6.72
N GLN A 31 -8.86 4.86 -7.83
CA GLN A 31 -7.84 3.81 -7.84
C GLN A 31 -6.61 4.19 -7.00
N LYS A 32 -6.17 5.46 -7.04
CA LYS A 32 -4.96 5.91 -6.32
C LYS A 32 -5.15 5.80 -4.80
N ASN A 33 -6.35 6.12 -4.31
CA ASN A 33 -6.68 6.00 -2.90
C ASN A 33 -6.66 4.53 -2.42
N VAL A 34 -7.21 3.61 -3.21
CA VAL A 34 -7.18 2.17 -2.90
C VAL A 34 -5.75 1.63 -2.86
N ILE A 35 -4.91 2.00 -3.84
CA ILE A 35 -3.48 1.62 -3.87
C ILE A 35 -2.76 2.17 -2.64
N ARG A 36 -3.04 3.42 -2.25
CA ARG A 36 -2.46 4.04 -1.07
C ARG A 36 -2.75 3.24 0.20
N HIS A 37 -4.00 2.86 0.45
CA HIS A 37 -4.34 2.03 1.62
C HIS A 37 -3.69 0.64 1.57
N ALA A 38 -3.58 0.03 0.39
CA ALA A 38 -2.87 -1.24 0.24
C ALA A 38 -1.37 -1.14 0.60
N LEU A 39 -0.71 -0.07 0.17
CA LEU A 39 0.71 0.17 0.46
C LEU A 39 0.95 0.56 1.92
N LEU A 40 0.04 1.33 2.53
CA LEU A 40 0.10 1.63 3.97
C LEU A 40 -0.09 0.35 4.79
N ALA A 41 -1.05 -0.50 4.44
CA ALA A 41 -1.22 -1.80 5.08
C ALA A 41 0.04 -2.68 4.95
N LEU A 42 0.69 -2.67 3.77
CA LEU A 42 1.93 -3.39 3.54
C LEU A 42 3.09 -2.81 4.37
N LYS A 43 3.17 -1.48 4.51
CA LYS A 43 4.16 -0.79 5.33
C LYS A 43 4.11 -1.22 6.80
N GLU A 44 2.91 -1.43 7.35
CA GLU A 44 2.71 -1.95 8.71
C GLU A 44 3.27 -3.38 8.92
N THR A 45 3.63 -4.08 7.86
CA THR A 45 4.26 -5.43 7.94
C THR A 45 5.79 -5.39 7.93
N LEU A 46 6.38 -4.23 7.61
CA LEU A 46 7.82 -4.05 7.52
C LEU A 46 8.48 -3.97 8.91
N GLN A 47 9.77 -4.30 8.95
CA GLN A 47 10.60 -4.06 10.13
C GLN A 47 10.90 -2.57 10.25
N THR A 48 11.17 -2.09 11.47
CA THR A 48 11.40 -0.67 11.81
C THR A 48 12.43 0.04 10.91
N ASN A 49 13.40 -0.69 10.35
CA ASN A 49 14.46 -0.13 9.51
C ASN A 49 14.31 -0.45 8.01
N THR A 50 13.16 -0.96 7.57
CA THR A 50 12.91 -1.30 6.17
C THR A 50 11.92 -0.32 5.54
N LYS A 51 12.24 0.19 4.35
CA LYS A 51 11.37 1.06 3.56
C LYS A 51 10.85 0.31 2.33
N LEU A 52 9.66 0.67 1.86
CA LEU A 52 9.13 0.17 0.60
C LEU A 52 9.92 0.78 -0.56
N ASP A 53 10.27 -0.05 -1.54
CA ASP A 53 10.90 0.36 -2.79
C ASP A 53 10.40 -0.51 -3.96
N GLU A 54 10.83 -0.18 -5.18
CA GLU A 54 10.47 -0.91 -6.40
C GLU A 54 11.01 -2.35 -6.47
N ASN A 55 11.96 -2.72 -5.61
CA ASN A 55 12.58 -4.05 -5.59
C ASN A 55 11.87 -5.00 -4.62
N ASN A 56 11.28 -4.47 -3.56
CA ASN A 56 10.58 -5.23 -2.52
C ASN A 56 9.05 -5.14 -2.61
N THR A 57 8.53 -4.36 -3.56
CA THR A 57 7.09 -4.14 -3.73
C THR A 57 6.67 -4.33 -5.18
N ALA A 58 5.65 -5.15 -5.40
CA ALA A 58 4.98 -5.30 -6.68
C ALA A 58 3.49 -4.99 -6.53
N ILE A 59 2.92 -4.30 -7.51
CA ILE A 59 1.51 -3.88 -7.51
C ILE A 59 0.85 -4.41 -8.78
N ALA A 60 -0.25 -5.13 -8.62
CA ALA A 60 -1.09 -5.59 -9.72
C ALA A 60 -2.53 -5.12 -9.52
N ILE A 61 -3.16 -4.66 -10.60
CA ILE A 61 -4.50 -4.06 -10.56
C ILE A 61 -5.38 -4.75 -11.60
N VAL A 62 -6.65 -4.95 -11.24
CA VAL A 62 -7.69 -5.47 -12.13
C VAL A 62 -9.03 -4.80 -11.82
N GLY A 63 -9.85 -4.55 -12.84
CA GLY A 63 -11.18 -3.97 -12.66
C GLY A 63 -12.00 -3.93 -13.94
N LYS A 64 -13.24 -3.43 -13.86
CA LYS A 64 -14.20 -3.43 -14.99
C LYS A 64 -13.67 -2.72 -16.26
N ARG A 65 -12.77 -1.73 -16.09
CA ARG A 65 -12.14 -0.99 -17.18
C ARG A 65 -10.62 -1.17 -17.25
N CYS A 66 -10.05 -2.03 -16.42
CA CYS A 66 -8.62 -2.31 -16.37
C CYS A 66 -8.40 -3.82 -16.45
N LYS A 67 -7.82 -4.30 -17.55
CA LYS A 67 -7.34 -5.68 -17.62
C LYS A 67 -6.30 -5.89 -16.52
N PHE A 68 -6.21 -7.12 -16.01
CA PHE A 68 -5.18 -7.48 -15.04
C PHE A 68 -3.80 -7.11 -15.59
N GLY A 69 -3.06 -6.30 -14.84
CA GLY A 69 -1.72 -5.86 -15.21
C GLY A 69 -0.89 -5.53 -13.99
N CYS A 70 0.35 -5.99 -14.00
CA CYS A 70 1.38 -5.54 -13.06
C CYS A 70 1.85 -4.15 -13.47
N LEU A 71 1.94 -3.23 -12.50
CA LEU A 71 2.54 -1.93 -12.74
C LEU A 71 4.05 -2.11 -12.97
N PRO A 72 4.64 -1.40 -13.95
CA PRO A 72 6.08 -1.40 -14.13
C PRO A 72 6.78 -0.75 -12.93
N SER A 73 8.01 -1.16 -12.66
CA SER A 73 8.80 -0.70 -11.50
C SER A 73 8.92 0.82 -11.40
N GLU A 74 8.97 1.52 -12.54
CA GLU A 74 8.99 2.99 -12.60
C GLU A 74 7.74 3.61 -11.98
N GLN A 75 6.55 3.10 -12.33
CA GLN A 75 5.29 3.57 -11.76
C GLN A 75 5.16 3.21 -10.28
N VAL A 76 5.63 2.02 -9.88
CA VAL A 76 5.64 1.62 -8.46
C VAL A 76 6.50 2.59 -7.64
N LYS A 77 7.68 2.95 -8.15
CA LYS A 77 8.58 3.92 -7.52
C LYS A 77 7.93 5.29 -7.37
N GLU A 78 7.27 5.80 -8.41
CA GLU A 78 6.54 7.07 -8.37
C GLU A 78 5.41 7.06 -7.33
N ILE A 79 4.63 5.97 -7.28
CA ILE A 79 3.55 5.81 -6.30
C ILE A 79 4.12 5.79 -4.88
N ILE A 80 5.18 5.02 -4.62
CA ILE A 80 5.83 4.97 -3.30
C ILE A 80 6.40 6.34 -2.90
N ALA A 81 7.04 7.06 -3.83
CA ALA A 81 7.53 8.40 -3.58
C ALA A 81 6.38 9.38 -3.22
N SER A 82 5.26 9.30 -3.94
CA SER A 82 4.07 10.12 -3.67
C SER A 82 3.45 9.85 -2.29
N LEU A 83 3.61 8.64 -1.74
CA LEU A 83 3.16 8.30 -0.38
C LEU A 83 4.04 8.94 0.69
N ASN A 84 5.36 8.92 0.50
CA ASN A 84 6.32 9.42 1.47
C ASN A 84 6.32 10.96 1.55
N ASN A 85 5.99 11.68 0.47
CA ASN A 85 5.91 13.14 0.46
C ASN A 85 4.81 13.72 1.39
N ASN A 86 3.90 12.88 1.90
CA ASN A 86 2.91 13.28 2.91
C ASN A 86 3.31 12.90 4.33
N GLN A 87 4.51 12.36 4.55
CA GLN A 87 5.11 12.22 5.87
C GLN A 87 6.12 13.34 6.08
N ALA A 88 5.93 14.11 7.15
CA ALA A 88 6.87 15.12 7.61
C ALA A 88 8.31 14.56 7.65
N PRO A 89 9.33 15.40 7.42
CA PRO A 89 10.72 14.95 7.49
C PRO A 89 10.96 14.29 8.85
N GLU A 90 11.58 13.10 8.83
CA GLU A 90 11.98 12.45 10.08
C GLU A 90 12.87 13.40 10.88
N PRO A 91 12.69 13.50 12.21
CA PRO A 91 13.61 14.27 13.04
C PRO A 91 15.00 13.69 12.83
N MET A 92 15.95 14.55 12.44
CA MET A 92 17.38 14.22 12.42
C MET A 92 17.73 13.57 13.77
N GLN A 93 18.06 12.28 13.75
CA GLN A 93 18.68 11.64 14.90
C GLN A 93 20.05 12.29 15.09
N LEU A 94 20.12 13.13 16.14
CA LEU A 94 21.35 13.66 16.73
C LEU A 94 22.17 12.54 17.37
#